data_AF-A0A183N1D3-F1
#
_entry.id   AF-A0A183N1D3-F1
#
_cell.length_a   1.000
_cell.length_b   1.000
_cell.length_c   1.000
_cell.angle_alpha   90.00
_cell.angle_beta   90.00
_cell.angle_gamma   90.00
#
_symmetry.space_group_name_H-M   'P 1'
#
loop_
_entity.id
_entity.type
_entity.pdbx_description
1 polymer ?
#
loop_
_entity_poly.entity_id
_entity_poly.type
_entity_poly.pdbx_seq_one_letter_code
_entity_poly.pdbx_strand_id
1 'polypeptide(L)'
;MEAHVVGRLGQVMYEVKLASDMWTRQRNQLRKRIAPDRPTQGVNLPFDILPDTFNLPGAPSQEDQQQADLRPRRWPLRQRRSKVKMQVDPRNVRY
;
A
#
# COMPACT_ATOMS: atom_id res chain seq x y z
N MET A 1 -3.46 15.42 7.63
CA MET A 1 -3.71 16.09 6.34
C MET A 1 -4.75 15.29 5.59
N GLU A 2 -5.89 15.90 5.26
CA GLU A 2 -7.01 15.20 4.61
C GLU A 2 -6.97 15.38 3.09
N ALA A 3 -7.35 14.32 2.38
CA ALA A 3 -7.37 14.25 0.94
C ALA A 3 -8.81 13.95 0.47
N HIS A 4 -9.34 14.76 -0.44
CA HIS A 4 -10.68 14.56 -0.98
C HIS A 4 -10.61 14.32 -2.48
N VAL A 5 -11.29 13.27 -2.94
CA VAL A 5 -11.47 13.02 -4.37
C VAL A 5 -12.52 14.01 -4.88
N VAL A 6 -12.10 14.91 -5.75
CA VAL A 6 -12.96 15.97 -6.31
C VAL A 6 -13.60 15.53 -7.62
N GLY A 7 -12.84 14.78 -8.42
CA GLY A 7 -13.25 14.41 -9.77
C GLY A 7 -12.67 13.08 -10.19
N ARG A 8 -13.27 12.51 -11.24
CA ARG A 8 -12.81 11.27 -11.85
C ARG A 8 -12.36 11.55 -13.28
N LEU A 9 -11.13 11.18 -13.60
CA LEU A 9 -10.53 11.29 -14.92
C LEU A 9 -10.52 9.90 -15.58
N GLY A 10 -11.61 9.56 -16.27
CA GLY A 10 -11.78 8.24 -16.89
C GLY A 10 -11.93 7.12 -15.86
N GLN A 11 -11.46 5.90 -16.17
CA GLN A 11 -11.73 4.76 -15.27
C GLN A 11 -10.76 4.61 -14.09
N VAL A 12 -9.50 5.02 -14.28
CA VAL A 12 -8.39 4.68 -13.39
C VAL A 12 -7.81 5.89 -12.65
N MET A 13 -7.95 7.09 -13.19
CA MET A 13 -7.39 8.31 -12.61
C MET A 13 -8.46 9.14 -11.88
N TYR A 14 -8.03 9.85 -10.84
CA TYR A 14 -8.85 10.72 -10.02
C TYR A 14 -8.12 12.02 -9.76
N GLU A 15 -8.87 13.11 -9.67
CA GLU A 15 -8.40 14.36 -9.11
C GLU A 15 -8.63 14.37 -7.61
N VAL A 16 -7.57 14.68 -6.88
CA VAL A 16 -7.53 14.67 -5.43
C VAL A 16 -7.07 16.02 -4.95
N LYS A 17 -7.88 16.68 -4.14
CA LYS A 17 -7.53 17.91 -3.45
C LYS A 17 -6.88 17.57 -2.11
N LEU A 18 -5.67 18.06 -1.92
CA LEU A 18 -4.87 17.91 -0.71
C LEU A 18 -4.59 19.30 -0.16
N ALA A 19 -5.30 19.70 0.90
CA ALA A 19 -5.27 21.07 1.41
C ALA A 19 -5.54 22.13 0.30
N SER A 20 -4.48 22.83 -0.17
CA SER A 20 -4.54 23.83 -1.24
C SER A 20 -4.30 23.26 -2.64
N ASP A 21 -3.72 22.06 -2.74
CA ASP A 21 -3.14 21.56 -3.98
C ASP A 21 -4.03 20.52 -4.65
N MET A 22 -3.99 20.51 -5.98
CA MET A 22 -4.70 19.55 -6.83
C MET A 22 -3.73 18.54 -7.40
N TRP A 23 -3.99 17.26 -7.16
CA TRP A 23 -3.14 16.15 -7.58
C TRP A 23 -3.94 15.14 -8.37
N THR A 24 -3.34 14.59 -9.42
CA THR A 24 -3.90 13.46 -10.15
C THR A 24 -3.34 12.15 -9.59
N ARG A 25 -4.20 11.23 -9.19
CA ARG A 25 -3.83 9.94 -8.58
C ARG A 25 -4.52 8.76 -9.24
N GLN A 26 -3.81 7.63 -9.31
CA GLN A 26 -4.41 6.37 -9.73
C GLN A 26 -5.30 5.78 -8.63
N ARG A 27 -6.36 5.06 -9.01
CA ARG A 27 -7.28 4.35 -8.10
C ARG A 27 -6.56 3.54 -7.02
N ASN A 28 -5.49 2.83 -7.39
CA ASN A 28 -4.78 1.92 -6.48
C ASN A 28 -3.89 2.64 -5.45
N GLN A 29 -3.64 3.94 -5.67
CA GLN A 29 -2.92 4.80 -4.72
C GLN A 29 -3.87 5.40 -3.68
N LEU A 30 -5.18 5.34 -3.93
CA LEU A 30 -6.20 5.83 -3.01
C LEU A 30 -6.63 4.72 -2.06
N ARG A 31 -6.62 5.01 -0.76
CA ARG A 31 -7.14 4.10 0.26
C ARG A 31 -8.35 4.75 0.92
N LYS A 32 -9.41 3.97 1.10
CA LYS A 32 -10.56 4.40 1.92
C LYS A 32 -10.09 4.49 3.37
N ARG A 33 -10.34 5.63 4.02
CA ARG A 33 -10.16 5.75 5.47
C ARG A 33 -11.31 5.02 6.15
N ILE A 34 -10.97 4.15 7.09
CA ILE A 34 -11.96 3.38 7.88
C ILE A 34 -12.35 4.14 9.16
N ALA A 35 -11.49 5.06 9.62
CA ALA A 35 -11.72 5.87 10.82
C ALA A 35 -11.55 7.37 10.51
N PRO A 36 -12.33 8.24 11.16
CA PRO A 36 -12.12 9.69 11.12
C PRO A 36 -10.76 10.05 11.77
N ASP A 37 -10.20 11.20 11.39
CA ASP A 37 -9.02 11.77 12.06
C ASP A 37 -9.37 12.01 13.54
N ARG A 38 -8.98 11.08 14.41
CA ARG A 38 -8.82 11.43 15.82
C ARG A 38 -7.62 12.37 15.88
N PRO A 39 -7.70 13.47 16.64
CA PRO A 39 -6.47 14.15 17.01
C PRO A 39 -5.58 13.08 17.63
N THR A 40 -4.38 12.90 17.06
CA THR A 40 -3.35 12.14 17.74
C THR A 40 -3.06 12.92 19.00
N GLN A 41 -3.80 12.65 20.09
CA GLN A 41 -3.30 12.88 21.42
C GLN A 41 -2.10 11.95 21.50
N GLY A 42 -0.98 12.47 21.02
CA GLY A 42 0.30 11.82 21.07
C GLY A 42 0.58 11.63 22.53
N VAL A 43 0.25 10.45 23.05
CA VAL A 43 1.05 9.90 24.12
C VAL A 43 2.43 9.84 23.49
N ASN A 44 3.26 10.84 23.82
CA ASN A 44 4.66 10.88 23.43
C ASN A 44 5.28 9.67 24.11
N LEU A 45 5.25 8.53 23.41
CA LEU A 45 5.90 7.33 23.89
C LEU A 45 7.39 7.69 23.90
N PRO A 46 8.06 7.63 25.06
CA PRO A 46 9.49 7.88 25.09
C PRO A 46 10.16 6.91 24.12
N PHE A 47 10.92 7.45 23.17
CA PHE A 47 11.71 6.63 22.23
C PHE A 47 12.86 5.89 22.94
N ASP A 48 13.18 6.30 24.17
CA ASP A 48 14.15 5.66 25.04
C ASP A 48 13.54 4.44 25.74
N ILE A 49 13.11 3.45 24.94
CA ILE A 49 12.76 2.15 25.48
C ILE A 49 14.06 1.36 25.61
N LEU A 50 14.60 1.30 26.84
CA LEU A 50 15.75 0.46 27.13
C LEU A 50 15.44 -0.99 26.75
N PRO A 51 16.41 -1.76 26.23
CA PRO A 51 16.20 -3.16 25.84
C PRO A 51 15.73 -4.06 27.01
N ASP A 52 15.91 -3.59 28.25
CA ASP A 52 15.49 -4.24 29.49
C ASP A 52 14.02 -3.95 29.89
N THR A 53 13.33 -3.06 29.17
CA THR A 53 11.93 -2.70 29.46
C THR A 53 10.96 -3.82 29.07
N PHE A 54 11.32 -4.62 28.07
CA PHE A 54 10.53 -5.75 27.65
C PHE A 54 11.15 -7.01 28.20
N ASN A 55 10.38 -7.77 28.99
CA ASN A 55 10.69 -9.16 29.30
C ASN A 55 10.53 -9.99 28.01
N LEU A 56 11.45 -9.80 27.06
CA LEU A 56 11.50 -10.60 25.86
C LEU A 56 11.95 -12.01 26.27
N PRO A 57 11.24 -13.06 25.85
CA PRO A 57 11.77 -14.41 26.00
C PRO A 57 13.16 -14.43 25.36
N GLY A 58 14.11 -15.11 26.02
CA GLY A 58 15.48 -15.24 25.53
C GLY A 58 15.47 -15.65 24.05
N ALA A 59 16.43 -15.13 23.29
CA ALA A 59 16.49 -15.38 21.86
C ALA A 59 16.36 -16.88 21.57
N PRO A 60 15.49 -17.30 20.63
CA PRO A 60 15.38 -18.69 20.26
C PRO A 60 16.75 -19.20 19.80
N SER A 61 17.06 -20.46 20.12
CA SER A 61 18.31 -21.07 19.67
C SER A 61 18.38 -21.02 18.14
N GLN A 62 19.59 -21.05 17.56
CA GLN A 62 19.75 -21.00 16.11
C GLN A 62 19.01 -22.13 15.37
N GLU A 63 18.65 -23.20 16.08
CA GLU A 63 17.90 -24.34 15.56
C GLU A 63 16.43 -23.97 15.26
N ASP A 64 15.79 -23.15 16.10
CA ASP A 64 14.41 -22.70 15.93
C ASP A 64 14.24 -21.72 14.76
N GLN A 65 15.26 -20.89 14.49
CA GLN A 65 15.24 -19.94 13.36
C GLN A 65 15.36 -20.65 12.01
N GLN A 66 16.18 -21.70 11.92
CA GLN A 66 16.33 -22.50 10.70
C GLN A 66 15.00 -23.15 10.30
N GLN A 67 14.17 -23.55 11.26
CA GLN A 67 12.88 -24.19 10.97
C GLN A 67 11.84 -23.22 10.38
N ALA A 68 11.94 -21.91 10.65
CA ALA A 68 11.06 -20.89 10.09
C ALA A 68 11.37 -20.58 8.61
N ASP A 69 12.65 -20.63 8.24
CA ASP A 69 13.13 -20.35 6.88
C ASP A 69 12.88 -21.49 5.88
N LEU A 70 12.61 -22.71 6.38
CA LEU A 70 12.26 -23.87 5.53
C LEU A 70 10.81 -23.83 5.01
N ARG A 71 10.02 -22.80 5.32
CA ARG A 71 8.65 -22.73 4.81
C ARG A 71 8.66 -22.55 3.29
N PRO A 72 8.03 -23.46 2.53
CA PRO A 72 8.00 -23.36 1.08
C PRO A 72 7.31 -22.06 0.67
N ARG A 73 7.94 -21.35 -0.25
CA ARG A 73 7.43 -20.11 -0.85
C ARG A 73 6.01 -20.36 -1.38
N ARG A 74 4.99 -19.79 -0.72
CA ARG A 74 3.61 -19.85 -1.19
C ARG A 74 3.47 -19.01 -2.46
N TRP A 75 3.38 -19.68 -3.60
CA TRP A 75 3.01 -19.02 -4.85
C TRP A 75 1.57 -18.52 -4.73
N PRO A 76 1.28 -17.25 -5.08
CA PRO A 76 -0.10 -16.80 -5.12
C PRO A 76 -0.84 -17.59 -6.21
N LEU A 77 -2.01 -18.14 -5.88
CA LEU A 77 -2.94 -18.80 -6.81
C LEU A 77 -3.59 -17.80 -7.79
N ARG A 78 -2.94 -16.66 -8.04
CA ARG A 78 -3.45 -15.59 -8.87
C ARG A 78 -3.18 -15.95 -10.33
N GLN A 79 -4.25 -16.33 -11.03
CA GLN A 79 -4.30 -16.42 -12.48
C GLN A 79 -3.79 -15.11 -13.10
N ARG A 80 -2.71 -15.16 -13.89
CA ARG A 80 -2.21 -14.00 -14.62
C ARG A 80 -3.14 -13.74 -15.81
N ARG A 81 -3.57 -12.49 -15.98
CA ARG A 81 -4.35 -12.09 -17.16
C ARG A 81 -3.48 -12.15 -18.41
N SER A 82 -4.08 -12.55 -19.53
CA SER A 82 -3.44 -12.52 -20.84
C SER A 82 -3.11 -11.08 -21.24
N LYS A 83 -1.96 -10.89 -21.92
CA LYS A 83 -1.54 -9.58 -22.44
C LYS A 83 -2.41 -9.25 -23.65
N VAL A 84 -3.12 -8.12 -23.61
CA VAL A 84 -3.80 -7.56 -24.79
C VAL A 84 -2.74 -6.93 -25.68
N LYS A 85 -2.64 -7.37 -26.94
CA LYS A 85 -1.76 -6.73 -27.93
C LYS A 85 -2.41 -5.40 -28.36
N MET A 86 -1.80 -4.28 -27.96
CA MET A 86 -2.21 -2.91 -28.36
C MET A 86 -1.74 -2.52 -29.77
N GLN A 87 -1.49 -3.48 -30.66
CA GLN A 87 -1.07 -3.14 -32.02
C GLN A 87 -2.32 -2.71 -32.80
N VAL A 88 -2.52 -1.40 -32.87
CA VAL A 88 -3.50 -0.79 -33.77
C VAL A 88 -2.87 -0.75 -35.15
N ASP A 89 -3.58 -1.27 -36.15
CA ASP A 89 -3.13 -1.25 -37.52
C ASP A 89 -3.19 0.21 -38.03
N PRO A 90 -2.06 0.84 -38.42
CA PRO A 90 -2.04 2.27 -38.78
C PRO A 90 -2.88 2.58 -40.03
N ARG A 91 -3.28 1.57 -40.80
CA ARG A 91 -4.15 1.71 -41.97
C ARG A 91 -5.64 1.82 -41.64
N ASN A 92 -6.03 1.58 -40.38
CA ASN A 92 -7.43 1.63 -39.91
C ASN A 92 -7.78 2.93 -39.18
N VAL A 93 -6.87 3.89 -39.09
CA VAL A 93 -7.18 5.23 -38.55
C VAL A 93 -7.86 6.04 -39.64
N ARG A 94 -9.19 6.06 -39.64
CA ARG A 94 -9.97 7.06 -40.39
C ARG A 94 -10.02 8.32 -39.54
N TYR A 95 -9.51 9.43 -40.09
CA TYR A 95 -9.65 10.77 -39.54
C TYR A 95 -11.11 11.24 -39.61
#